data_AF-A0A967K9L1-F1
#
_entry.id   AF-A0A967K9L1-F1
#
_cell.length_a   1.000
_cell.length_b   1.000
_cell.length_c   1.000
_cell.angle_alpha   90.00
_cell.angle_beta   90.00
_cell.angle_gamma   90.00
#
_symmetry.space_group_name_H-M   'P 1'
#
loop_
_entity.id
_entity.type
_entity.pdbx_description
1 polymer ?
#
loop_
_entity_poly.entity_id
_entity_poly.type
_entity_poly.pdbx_seq_one_letter_code
_entity_poly.pdbx_strand_id
1 'polypeptide(L)'
;MGIPSKVVGSANNSTAQNVFKLVFSEATSDIPVLELWDNYAFNTTTGEIFTGTTANGNKSQVAAVATKNAAPSSDWVPTDPVAGGATANRLKGNTNYVNLDTAALAAGGHVLFNLNWEIAVDNNVPAALDAVLRVKYSYAGSAPILTWQFNDDAAGGSEGTPVWTDITPGPDGNTAKPADAGSIAGAVVLHRPVTGVVDCGEVWVV
;
A
#
# COMPACT_ATOMS: atom_id res chain seq x y z
N MET A 1 20.79 2.28 9.72
CA MET A 1 20.35 3.68 9.60
C MET A 1 20.43 4.04 8.12
N GLY A 2 19.28 4.26 7.50
CA GLY A 2 19.16 4.54 6.07
C GLY A 2 17.70 4.48 5.62
N ILE A 3 16.81 5.13 6.36
CA ILE A 3 15.42 5.37 5.95
C ILE A 3 15.17 6.80 6.44
N PRO A 4 15.14 7.80 5.53
CA PRO A 4 14.16 7.86 4.45
C PRO A 4 14.69 7.37 3.10
N SER A 5 13.95 6.47 2.43
CA SER A 5 14.17 6.12 1.02
C SER A 5 12.86 6.09 0.23
N LYS A 6 12.94 6.47 -1.03
CA LYS A 6 11.82 6.45 -1.97
C LYS A 6 11.60 5.02 -2.47
N VAL A 7 10.33 4.62 -2.58
CA VAL A 7 9.93 3.36 -3.20
C VAL A 7 9.86 3.54 -4.72
N VAL A 8 10.60 2.71 -5.45
CA VAL A 8 10.61 2.72 -6.91
C VAL A 8 9.24 2.36 -7.47
N GLY A 9 8.71 3.20 -8.36
CA GLY A 9 7.52 2.89 -9.15
C GLY A 9 6.22 2.82 -8.34
N SER A 10 6.11 3.52 -7.22
CA SER A 10 4.86 3.61 -6.45
C SER A 10 3.80 4.50 -7.12
N ALA A 11 2.58 4.53 -6.58
CA ALA A 11 1.43 5.38 -6.98
C ALA A 11 0.62 4.96 -8.23
N ASN A 12 -0.52 5.64 -8.42
CA ASN A 12 -1.56 5.34 -9.42
C ASN A 12 -1.06 5.42 -10.88
N ASN A 13 -0.16 6.36 -11.17
CA ASN A 13 0.37 6.59 -12.52
C ASN A 13 1.51 5.63 -12.91
N SER A 14 1.85 4.66 -12.05
CA SER A 14 2.94 3.71 -12.28
C SER A 14 2.47 2.37 -12.81
N THR A 15 3.21 1.84 -13.80
CA THR A 15 3.06 0.47 -14.33
C THR A 15 4.06 -0.52 -13.72
N ALA A 16 4.74 -0.16 -12.63
CA ALA A 16 5.77 -0.99 -12.02
C ALA A 16 5.16 -2.20 -11.28
N GLN A 17 5.82 -3.36 -11.40
CA GLN A 17 5.48 -4.54 -10.60
C GLN A 17 6.28 -4.59 -9.31
N ASN A 18 7.55 -4.19 -9.36
CA ASN A 18 8.49 -4.35 -8.27
C ASN A 18 8.49 -3.12 -7.37
N VAL A 19 7.41 -2.95 -6.59
CA VAL A 19 7.20 -1.80 -5.71
C VAL A 19 7.36 -2.22 -4.25
N PHE A 20 6.38 -2.94 -3.69
CA PHE A 20 6.45 -3.59 -2.40
C PHE A 20 6.44 -5.11 -2.55
N LYS A 21 7.08 -5.79 -1.61
CA LYS A 21 7.18 -7.25 -1.59
C LYS A 21 6.95 -7.79 -0.18
N LEU A 22 6.22 -8.90 -0.11
CA LEU A 22 6.03 -9.68 1.11
C LEU A 22 6.52 -11.09 0.87
N VAL A 23 7.48 -11.53 1.66
CA VAL A 23 7.97 -12.91 1.63
C VAL A 23 7.38 -13.69 2.80
N PHE A 24 6.87 -14.88 2.52
CA PHE A 24 6.31 -15.80 3.50
C PHE A 24 7.29 -16.95 3.72
N SER A 25 7.75 -17.14 4.95
CA SER A 25 8.69 -18.24 5.26
C SER A 25 8.06 -19.63 5.07
N GLU A 26 6.75 -19.75 5.29
CA GLU A 26 5.97 -20.99 5.20
C GLU A 26 4.86 -20.85 4.15
N ALA A 27 4.30 -21.98 3.70
CA ALA A 27 3.19 -21.99 2.77
C ALA A 27 1.91 -21.41 3.41
N THR A 28 1.09 -20.73 2.60
CA THR A 28 -0.27 -20.33 3.01
C THR A 28 -1.27 -21.40 2.58
N SER A 29 -2.41 -21.50 3.25
CA SER A 29 -3.50 -22.41 2.86
C SER A 29 -4.54 -21.75 1.96
N ASP A 30 -4.57 -20.41 1.95
CA ASP A 30 -5.45 -19.58 1.14
C ASP A 30 -4.66 -18.43 0.50
N ILE A 31 -5.31 -17.69 -0.40
CA ILE A 31 -4.77 -16.45 -0.98
C ILE A 31 -4.59 -15.41 0.14
N PRO A 32 -3.38 -14.86 0.33
CA PRO A 32 -3.18 -13.74 1.25
C PRO A 32 -3.92 -12.49 0.76
N VAL A 33 -4.45 -11.70 1.68
CA VAL A 33 -5.17 -10.47 1.38
C VAL A 33 -4.55 -9.27 2.08
N LEU A 34 -4.60 -8.11 1.42
CA LEU A 34 -4.20 -6.82 1.96
C LEU A 34 -5.43 -6.03 2.40
N GLU A 35 -5.45 -5.66 3.67
CA GLU A 35 -6.47 -4.85 4.33
C GLU A 35 -5.84 -3.54 4.84
N LEU A 36 -6.68 -2.54 5.12
CA LEU A 36 -6.26 -1.28 5.72
C LEU A 36 -7.23 -0.89 6.86
N TRP A 37 -6.71 -0.45 7.99
CA TRP A 37 -7.47 -0.19 9.22
C TRP A 37 -7.08 1.12 9.89
N ASP A 38 -7.98 1.73 10.66
CA ASP A 38 -7.67 2.98 11.41
C ASP A 38 -6.60 2.75 12.49
N ASN A 39 -6.50 1.53 13.00
CA ASN A 39 -5.72 1.23 14.19
C ASN A 39 -5.22 -0.23 14.21
N TYR A 40 -4.30 -0.50 15.12
CA TYR A 40 -3.66 -1.82 15.31
C TYR A 40 -4.58 -2.89 15.92
N ALA A 41 -5.77 -2.52 16.40
CA ALA A 41 -6.78 -3.47 16.84
C ALA A 41 -7.63 -4.02 15.68
N PHE A 42 -7.46 -3.46 14.47
CA PHE A 42 -8.07 -3.96 13.23
C PHE A 42 -9.60 -4.11 13.33
N ASN A 43 -10.27 -3.13 13.93
CA ASN A 43 -11.70 -3.20 14.26
C ASN A 43 -12.53 -2.00 13.81
N THR A 44 -11.92 -0.92 13.31
CA THR A 44 -12.64 0.25 12.78
C THR A 44 -12.05 0.74 11.46
N THR A 45 -12.92 1.37 10.65
CA THR A 45 -12.59 2.05 9.38
C THR A 45 -13.40 3.35 9.26
N THR A 46 -13.41 4.12 10.35
CA THR A 46 -14.19 5.34 10.54
C THR A 46 -13.39 6.62 10.31
N GLY A 47 -12.06 6.51 10.23
CA GLY A 47 -11.20 7.65 9.88
C GLY A 47 -11.54 8.20 8.51
N GLU A 48 -11.25 9.50 8.32
CA GLU A 48 -11.53 10.22 7.07
C GLU A 48 -10.88 9.54 5.87
N ILE A 49 -9.69 8.96 6.05
CA ILE A 49 -8.99 8.19 5.02
C ILE A 49 -9.81 7.00 4.47
N PHE A 50 -10.77 6.47 5.23
CA PHE A 50 -11.63 5.35 4.82
C PHE A 50 -13.04 5.76 4.42
N THR A 51 -13.58 6.81 5.06
CA THR A 51 -14.91 7.33 4.72
C THR A 51 -14.85 8.22 3.49
N GLY A 52 -13.69 8.83 3.22
CA GLY A 52 -13.53 9.86 2.22
C GLY A 52 -14.28 11.13 2.59
N THR A 53 -14.40 11.98 1.59
CA THR A 53 -15.03 13.30 1.64
C THR A 53 -15.99 13.46 0.46
N THR A 54 -16.65 14.61 0.33
CA THR A 54 -17.56 14.80 -0.80
C THR A 54 -16.79 14.88 -2.12
N ALA A 55 -15.60 15.51 -2.14
CA ALA A 55 -14.86 15.69 -3.38
C ALA A 55 -14.27 14.38 -3.96
N ASN A 56 -14.04 13.34 -3.14
CA ASN A 56 -13.67 12.01 -3.64
C ASN A 56 -14.86 11.02 -3.72
N GLY A 57 -16.09 11.52 -3.51
CA GLY A 57 -17.31 10.70 -3.60
C GLY A 57 -17.52 9.77 -2.41
N ASN A 58 -17.01 10.10 -1.22
CA ASN A 58 -17.11 9.35 0.04
C ASN A 58 -16.52 7.94 -0.08
N LYS A 59 -15.30 7.86 -0.61
CA LYS A 59 -14.57 6.60 -0.85
C LYS A 59 -13.28 6.57 -0.05
N SER A 60 -12.77 5.37 0.21
CA SER A 60 -11.43 5.24 0.80
C SER A 60 -10.40 5.89 -0.12
N GLN A 61 -9.53 6.67 0.51
CA GLN A 61 -8.46 7.45 -0.09
C GLN A 61 -7.20 6.64 -0.32
N VAL A 62 -7.17 5.37 0.12
CA VAL A 62 -6.04 4.47 -0.14
C VAL A 62 -6.49 3.34 -1.02
N ALA A 63 -5.72 3.11 -2.06
CA ALA A 63 -5.91 2.00 -2.96
C ALA A 63 -4.62 1.16 -3.04
N ALA A 64 -4.81 -0.10 -3.37
CA ALA A 64 -3.72 -1.01 -3.64
C ALA A 64 -4.03 -1.85 -4.88
N VAL A 65 -2.99 -2.38 -5.50
CA VAL A 65 -3.08 -3.35 -6.60
C VAL A 65 -2.05 -4.45 -6.40
N ALA A 66 -2.46 -5.70 -6.57
CA ALA A 66 -1.55 -6.83 -6.63
C ALA A 66 -0.84 -6.86 -7.98
N THR A 67 0.49 -6.96 -7.97
CA THR A 67 1.33 -6.81 -9.16
C THR A 67 2.22 -8.01 -9.46
N LYS A 68 2.13 -9.08 -8.66
CA LYS A 68 2.97 -10.27 -8.82
C LYS A 68 2.80 -10.93 -10.19
N ASN A 69 1.55 -11.01 -10.66
CA ASN A 69 1.19 -11.80 -11.83
C ASN A 69 1.15 -10.97 -13.13
N ALA A 70 1.12 -9.64 -13.02
CA ALA A 70 1.16 -8.70 -14.14
C ALA A 70 1.45 -7.28 -13.65
N ALA A 71 2.07 -6.48 -14.52
CA ALA A 71 2.15 -5.03 -14.36
C ALA A 71 0.74 -4.41 -14.33
N PRO A 72 0.49 -3.44 -13.43
CA PRO A 72 -0.73 -2.65 -13.50
C PRO A 72 -0.69 -1.75 -14.74
N SER A 73 -1.86 -1.30 -15.19
CA SER A 73 -1.94 -0.18 -16.14
C SER A 73 -1.54 1.12 -15.45
N SER A 74 -1.26 2.17 -16.21
CA SER A 74 -1.39 3.52 -15.66
C SER A 74 -2.85 3.74 -15.25
N ASP A 75 -3.07 4.50 -14.18
CA ASP A 75 -4.40 4.80 -13.62
C ASP A 75 -5.15 3.55 -13.13
N TRP A 76 -4.45 2.66 -12.44
CA TRP A 76 -4.99 1.39 -11.95
C TRP A 76 -5.96 1.52 -10.76
N VAL A 77 -6.02 2.67 -10.10
CA VAL A 77 -6.93 2.89 -8.97
C VAL A 77 -8.38 2.85 -9.46
N PRO A 78 -9.22 1.94 -8.94
CA PRO A 78 -10.59 1.82 -9.42
C PRO A 78 -11.41 3.05 -9.03
N THR A 79 -12.32 3.47 -9.91
CA THR A 79 -13.23 4.59 -9.62
C THR A 79 -14.10 4.30 -8.40
N ASP A 80 -14.62 3.08 -8.28
CA ASP A 80 -15.48 2.65 -7.17
C ASP A 80 -14.85 1.45 -6.44
N PRO A 81 -14.99 1.38 -5.10
CA PRO A 81 -14.58 0.20 -4.36
C PRO A 81 -15.41 -1.03 -4.74
N VAL A 82 -14.77 -2.19 -4.74
CA VAL A 82 -15.46 -3.48 -4.90
C VAL A 82 -15.57 -4.14 -3.52
N ALA A 83 -16.78 -4.53 -3.14
CA ALA A 83 -17.00 -5.29 -1.91
C ALA A 83 -16.35 -6.67 -2.02
N GLY A 84 -15.61 -7.06 -0.98
CA GLY A 84 -14.78 -8.26 -0.98
C GLY A 84 -13.40 -8.04 -1.61
N GLY A 85 -12.84 -9.11 -2.15
CA GLY A 85 -11.48 -9.15 -2.71
C GLY A 85 -11.46 -8.86 -4.21
N ALA A 86 -10.54 -7.99 -4.62
CA ALA A 86 -10.23 -7.70 -6.03
C ALA A 86 -8.71 -7.63 -6.26
N THR A 87 -8.26 -7.59 -7.52
CA THR A 87 -6.83 -7.40 -7.83
C THR A 87 -6.37 -5.98 -7.55
N ALA A 88 -7.21 -4.99 -7.85
CA ALA A 88 -7.04 -3.59 -7.46
C ALA A 88 -8.28 -3.13 -6.70
N ASN A 89 -8.11 -2.44 -5.57
CA ASN A 89 -9.25 -2.00 -4.76
C ASN A 89 -8.90 -0.77 -3.93
N ARG A 90 -9.94 -0.01 -3.57
CA ARG A 90 -9.89 1.04 -2.55
C ARG A 90 -10.08 0.38 -1.18
N LEU A 91 -9.02 0.32 -0.38
CA LEU A 91 -8.94 -0.52 0.81
C LEU A 91 -9.82 0.03 1.94
N LYS A 92 -10.63 -0.83 2.57
CA LYS A 92 -11.47 -0.47 3.72
C LYS A 92 -11.73 -1.70 4.60
N GLY A 93 -10.85 -1.89 5.57
CA GLY A 93 -10.87 -3.02 6.50
C GLY A 93 -10.97 -4.34 5.74
N ASN A 94 -11.91 -5.18 6.16
CA ASN A 94 -12.29 -6.41 5.48
C ASN A 94 -13.50 -6.25 4.53
N THR A 95 -14.02 -5.03 4.36
CA THR A 95 -15.17 -4.78 3.46
C THR A 95 -14.70 -4.70 2.01
N ASN A 96 -13.58 -4.01 1.76
CA ASN A 96 -12.93 -3.92 0.45
C ASN A 96 -11.45 -4.20 0.64
N TYR A 97 -10.93 -5.26 0.03
CA TYR A 97 -9.55 -5.69 0.19
C TYR A 97 -8.94 -6.13 -1.15
N VAL A 98 -7.62 -6.28 -1.17
CA VAL A 98 -6.89 -6.78 -2.34
C VAL A 98 -6.48 -8.23 -2.13
N ASN A 99 -6.80 -9.08 -3.11
CA ASN A 99 -6.24 -10.43 -3.20
C ASN A 99 -4.82 -10.31 -3.76
N LEU A 100 -3.81 -10.66 -2.96
CA LEU A 100 -2.40 -10.43 -3.31
C LEU A 100 -1.85 -11.46 -4.31
N ASP A 101 -2.59 -12.53 -4.56
CA ASP A 101 -2.27 -13.55 -5.56
C ASP A 101 -3.57 -14.20 -6.11
N THR A 102 -3.42 -15.17 -7.00
CA THR A 102 -4.51 -15.98 -7.58
C THR A 102 -4.64 -17.36 -6.94
N ALA A 103 -3.68 -17.74 -6.10
CA ALA A 103 -3.64 -19.01 -5.39
C ALA A 103 -2.90 -18.88 -4.05
N ALA A 104 -2.98 -19.92 -3.23
CA ALA A 104 -2.17 -20.04 -2.03
C ALA A 104 -0.68 -20.09 -2.38
N LEU A 105 0.16 -19.57 -1.48
CA LEU A 105 1.61 -19.49 -1.68
C LEU A 105 2.30 -20.76 -1.21
N ALA A 106 3.32 -21.21 -1.94
CA ALA A 106 4.27 -22.18 -1.45
C ALA A 106 5.19 -21.56 -0.38
N ALA A 107 5.89 -22.42 0.39
CA ALA A 107 6.91 -21.97 1.35
C ALA A 107 8.03 -21.19 0.64
N GLY A 108 8.47 -20.08 1.22
CA GLY A 108 9.38 -19.12 0.58
C GLY A 108 8.74 -18.29 -0.54
N GLY A 109 7.44 -18.44 -0.76
CA GLY A 109 6.68 -17.67 -1.73
C GLY A 109 6.59 -16.19 -1.36
N HIS A 110 6.26 -15.37 -2.34
CA HIS A 110 6.07 -13.94 -2.14
C HIS A 110 4.90 -13.40 -2.94
N VAL A 111 4.47 -12.20 -2.57
CA VAL A 111 3.54 -11.37 -3.33
C VAL A 111 4.16 -10.00 -3.56
N LEU A 112 3.71 -9.34 -4.62
CA LEU A 112 4.08 -7.98 -4.96
C LEU A 112 2.81 -7.14 -5.04
N PHE A 113 2.91 -5.88 -4.64
CA PHE A 113 1.81 -4.93 -4.73
C PHE A 113 2.33 -3.49 -4.86
N ASN A 114 1.47 -2.62 -5.37
CA ASN A 114 1.64 -1.18 -5.39
C ASN A 114 0.55 -0.51 -4.53
N LEU A 115 0.83 0.69 -4.04
CA LEU A 115 -0.07 1.50 -3.22
C LEU A 115 -0.22 2.89 -3.82
N ASN A 116 -1.39 3.47 -3.60
CA ASN A 116 -1.68 4.86 -3.91
C ASN A 116 -2.48 5.48 -2.78
N TRP A 117 -2.09 6.69 -2.39
CA TRP A 117 -2.89 7.57 -1.55
C TRP A 117 -3.41 8.70 -2.42
N GLU A 118 -4.72 8.93 -2.40
CA GLU A 118 -5.33 10.13 -2.92
C GLU A 118 -5.61 11.09 -1.76
N ILE A 119 -5.53 12.39 -1.99
CA ILE A 119 -6.05 13.38 -1.05
C ILE A 119 -6.97 14.34 -1.80
N ALA A 120 -8.12 14.62 -1.21
CA ALA A 120 -9.14 15.50 -1.73
C ALA A 120 -8.98 16.93 -1.20
N VAL A 121 -9.42 17.91 -1.98
CA VAL A 121 -9.39 19.35 -1.63
C VAL A 121 -10.11 19.66 -0.31
N ASP A 122 -11.11 18.87 0.04
CA ASP A 122 -11.97 19.02 1.21
C ASP A 122 -11.61 18.08 2.37
N ASN A 123 -10.47 17.38 2.32
CA ASN A 123 -9.92 16.72 3.50
C ASN A 123 -9.69 17.71 4.64
N ASN A 124 -9.99 17.28 5.86
CA ASN A 124 -9.67 18.05 7.05
C ASN A 124 -8.15 18.23 7.19
N VAL A 125 -7.67 19.32 7.79
CA VAL A 125 -6.23 19.53 8.03
C VAL A 125 -6.02 20.11 9.44
N PRO A 126 -5.25 19.44 10.33
CA PRO A 126 -4.63 18.13 10.11
C PRO A 126 -5.69 17.03 10.10
N ALA A 127 -5.72 16.19 9.05
CA ALA A 127 -6.61 15.04 9.02
C ALA A 127 -5.98 13.86 9.76
N ALA A 128 -6.83 13.05 10.39
CA ALA A 128 -6.49 11.72 10.85
C ALA A 128 -6.38 10.78 9.64
N LEU A 129 -5.27 10.89 8.91
CA LEU A 129 -4.94 10.07 7.74
C LEU A 129 -3.99 8.92 8.07
N ASP A 130 -3.66 8.73 9.35
CA ASP A 130 -2.89 7.58 9.78
C ASP A 130 -3.72 6.31 9.59
N ALA A 131 -3.09 5.29 9.03
CA ALA A 131 -3.72 4.00 8.76
C ALA A 131 -2.71 2.87 8.92
N VAL A 132 -3.22 1.69 9.24
CA VAL A 132 -2.44 0.47 9.44
C VAL A 132 -2.73 -0.51 8.31
N LEU A 133 -1.71 -0.82 7.52
CA LEU A 133 -1.75 -1.91 6.55
C LEU A 133 -1.67 -3.25 7.27
N ARG A 134 -2.53 -4.18 6.88
CA ARG A 134 -2.56 -5.54 7.43
C ARG A 134 -2.56 -6.55 6.30
N VAL A 135 -1.73 -7.57 6.45
CA VAL A 135 -1.80 -8.77 5.61
C VAL A 135 -2.50 -9.86 6.41
N LYS A 136 -3.60 -10.38 5.89
CA LYS A 136 -4.33 -11.50 6.46
C LYS A 136 -4.09 -12.74 5.60
N TYR A 137 -3.76 -13.85 6.24
CA TYR A 137 -3.46 -15.12 5.59
C TYR A 137 -3.87 -16.27 6.51
N SER A 138 -4.10 -17.43 5.89
CA SER A 138 -4.37 -18.69 6.57
C SER A 138 -3.18 -19.64 6.35
N TYR A 139 -2.96 -20.56 7.29
CA TYR A 139 -1.93 -21.60 7.19
C TYR A 139 -2.42 -22.89 7.88
N ALA A 140 -1.96 -24.03 7.39
CA ALA A 140 -2.30 -25.35 7.97
C ALA A 140 -1.21 -25.93 8.87
N GLY A 141 0.03 -25.41 8.76
CA GLY A 141 1.21 -25.89 9.49
C GLY A 141 1.76 -24.86 10.48
N SER A 142 3.08 -24.64 10.44
CA SER A 142 3.72 -23.55 11.17
C SER A 142 3.24 -22.20 10.66
N ALA A 143 3.12 -21.24 11.57
CA ALA A 143 2.79 -19.87 11.20
C ALA A 143 3.92 -19.25 10.35
N PRO A 144 3.64 -18.76 9.13
CA PRO A 144 4.61 -17.99 8.36
C PRO A 144 5.15 -16.77 9.11
N ILE A 145 6.46 -16.56 9.04
CA ILE A 145 7.12 -15.28 9.30
C ILE A 145 7.02 -14.45 8.02
N LEU A 146 6.61 -13.19 8.15
CA LEU A 146 6.50 -12.26 7.03
C LEU A 146 7.67 -11.28 7.04
N THR A 147 8.35 -11.17 5.90
CA THR A 147 9.33 -10.11 5.65
C THR A 147 8.74 -9.09 4.70
N TRP A 148 8.58 -7.86 5.17
CA TRP A 148 8.14 -6.72 4.37
C TRP A 148 9.34 -6.07 3.71
N GLN A 149 9.25 -5.81 2.41
CA GLN A 149 10.33 -5.21 1.64
C GLN A 149 9.78 -4.16 0.67
N PHE A 150 10.63 -3.24 0.27
CA PHE A 150 10.35 -2.27 -0.80
C PHE A 150 11.52 -2.23 -1.78
N ASN A 151 11.23 -1.85 -3.02
CA ASN A 151 12.26 -1.62 -4.03
C ASN A 151 12.90 -0.25 -3.77
N ASP A 152 14.14 -0.27 -3.31
CA ASP A 152 14.80 0.84 -2.66
C ASP A 152 15.62 1.68 -3.65
N ASP A 153 15.11 2.87 -3.97
CA ASP A 153 15.76 3.81 -4.90
C ASP A 153 17.14 4.25 -4.39
N ALA A 154 17.27 4.51 -3.08
CA ALA A 154 18.54 4.92 -2.48
C ALA A 154 19.61 3.82 -2.51
N ALA A 155 19.19 2.55 -2.52
CA ALA A 155 20.07 1.40 -2.73
C ALA A 155 20.33 1.07 -4.22
N GLY A 156 19.81 1.89 -5.14
CA GLY A 156 19.97 1.71 -6.59
C GLY A 156 18.94 0.77 -7.23
N GLY A 157 17.82 0.52 -6.54
CA GLY A 157 16.69 -0.22 -7.07
C GLY A 157 16.09 0.43 -8.31
N SER A 158 15.62 -0.40 -9.24
CA SER A 158 14.85 0.01 -10.42
C SER A 158 13.80 -1.05 -10.73
N GLU A 159 12.85 -0.77 -11.63
CA GLU A 159 11.86 -1.79 -12.02
C GLU A 159 12.52 -3.01 -12.71
N GLY A 160 13.56 -2.78 -13.53
CA GLY A 160 14.28 -3.85 -14.23
C GLY A 160 15.29 -4.59 -13.36
N THR A 161 15.82 -3.93 -12.33
CA THR A 161 16.79 -4.49 -11.38
C THR A 161 16.37 -4.06 -9.97
N PRO A 162 15.39 -4.75 -9.35
CA PRO A 162 14.90 -4.35 -8.04
C PRO A 162 15.94 -4.63 -6.96
N VAL A 163 16.10 -3.70 -6.03
CA VAL A 163 16.90 -3.87 -4.81
C VAL A 163 15.96 -3.87 -3.62
N TRP A 164 15.81 -5.03 -2.98
CA TRP A 164 14.86 -5.21 -1.89
C TRP A 164 15.48 -4.87 -0.54
N THR A 165 14.96 -3.82 0.11
CA THR A 165 15.33 -3.45 1.48
C THR A 165 14.21 -3.85 2.42
N ASP A 166 14.57 -4.50 3.54
CA ASP A 166 13.62 -4.88 4.58
C ASP A 166 13.07 -3.64 5.29
N ILE A 167 11.74 -3.57 5.41
CA ILE A 167 11.09 -2.57 6.24
C ILE A 167 11.19 -3.05 7.69
N THR A 168 11.96 -2.33 8.49
CA THR A 168 12.18 -2.66 9.91
C THR A 168 11.19 -1.89 10.78
N PRO A 169 10.38 -2.57 11.63
CA PRO A 169 9.42 -1.90 12.49
C PRO A 169 10.09 -0.97 13.48
N GLY A 170 9.71 0.31 13.44
CA GLY A 170 9.95 1.25 14.53
C GLY A 170 8.97 1.06 15.68
N PRO A 171 9.13 1.80 16.79
CA PRO A 171 8.20 1.77 17.92
C PRO A 171 6.76 2.16 17.54
N ASP A 172 6.58 2.96 16.49
CA ASP A 172 5.29 3.38 15.94
C ASP A 172 4.84 2.53 14.74
N GLY A 173 5.56 1.44 14.44
CA GLY A 173 5.34 0.58 13.27
C GLY A 173 6.25 0.88 12.08
N ASN A 174 5.92 0.30 10.93
CA ASN A 174 6.56 0.55 9.64
C ASN A 174 5.91 1.80 9.00
N THR A 175 6.67 2.83 8.65
CA THR A 175 6.06 4.06 8.10
C THR A 175 6.24 4.12 6.58
N ALA A 176 5.17 3.86 5.83
CA ALA A 176 5.05 4.28 4.44
C ALA A 176 4.35 5.64 4.41
N LYS A 177 4.97 6.64 3.78
CA LYS A 177 4.45 8.01 3.68
C LYS A 177 4.18 8.38 2.23
N PRO A 178 2.95 8.81 1.88
CA PRO A 178 2.69 9.38 0.58
C PRO A 178 3.35 10.75 0.45
N ALA A 179 3.78 11.07 -0.76
CA ALA A 179 4.48 12.30 -1.06
C ALA A 179 4.14 12.82 -2.46
N ASP A 180 4.33 14.12 -2.68
CA ASP A 180 4.32 14.70 -4.01
C ASP A 180 5.49 14.17 -4.85
N ALA A 181 5.33 14.20 -6.17
CA ALA A 181 6.41 13.86 -7.09
C ALA A 181 7.61 14.79 -6.88
N GLY A 182 8.82 14.21 -6.85
CA GLY A 182 10.07 14.96 -6.62
C GLY A 182 10.30 15.34 -5.16
N SER A 183 9.59 14.73 -4.21
CA SER A 183 9.85 14.94 -2.78
C SER A 183 11.27 14.50 -2.40
N ILE A 184 11.74 15.01 -1.25
CA ILE A 184 13.06 14.69 -0.71
C ILE A 184 12.91 14.11 0.70
N ALA A 185 13.91 13.33 1.12
CA ALA A 185 13.96 12.67 2.43
C ALA A 185 13.64 13.59 3.63
N GLY A 186 14.05 14.87 3.57
CA GLY A 186 13.80 15.86 4.63
C GLY A 186 12.41 16.50 4.60
N ALA A 187 11.59 16.25 3.58
CA ALA A 187 10.30 16.89 3.33
C ALA A 187 9.34 15.95 2.60
N VAL A 188 9.10 14.77 3.19
CA VAL A 188 8.14 13.79 2.67
C VAL A 188 6.73 14.23 3.04
N VAL A 189 6.08 14.96 2.15
CA VAL A 189 4.72 15.50 2.33
C VAL A 189 3.91 15.33 1.05
N LEU A 190 2.61 15.09 1.21
CA LEU A 190 1.63 15.18 0.14
C LEU A 190 0.78 16.44 0.37
N HIS A 191 0.84 17.38 -0.57
CA HIS A 191 0.06 18.60 -0.45
C HIS A 191 -1.40 18.39 -0.87
N ARG A 192 -2.32 18.89 -0.04
CA ARG A 192 -3.73 18.95 -0.40
C ARG A 192 -3.92 19.81 -1.67
N PRO A 193 -4.70 19.35 -2.66
CA PRO A 193 -4.84 20.08 -3.91
C PRO A 193 -5.72 21.31 -3.73
N VAL A 194 -5.61 22.26 -4.67
CA VAL A 194 -6.49 23.45 -4.73
C VAL A 194 -7.88 23.09 -5.26
N THR A 195 -7.97 22.04 -6.08
CA THR A 195 -9.22 21.58 -6.70
C THR A 195 -9.22 20.06 -6.82
N GLY A 196 -10.38 19.42 -6.62
CA GLY A 196 -10.57 18.00 -6.90
C GLY A 196 -9.79 17.08 -5.96
N VAL A 197 -9.22 16.02 -6.53
CA VAL A 197 -8.38 15.03 -5.85
C VAL A 197 -7.00 15.00 -6.49
N VAL A 198 -5.98 14.65 -5.71
CA VAL A 198 -4.63 14.40 -6.21
C VAL A 198 -4.13 13.06 -5.67
N ASP A 199 -3.57 12.25 -6.55
CA ASP A 199 -2.84 11.05 -6.18
C ASP A 199 -1.44 11.44 -5.69
N CYS A 200 -0.88 10.69 -4.74
CA CYS A 200 0.51 10.82 -4.39
C CYS A 200 1.38 10.59 -5.64
N GLY A 201 2.44 11.38 -5.80
CA GLY A 201 3.40 11.14 -6.87
C GLY A 201 4.39 10.04 -6.52
N GLU A 202 4.64 9.84 -5.22
CA GLU A 202 5.63 8.91 -4.70
C GLU A 202 5.20 8.37 -3.32
N VAL A 203 5.77 7.24 -2.94
CA VAL A 203 5.71 6.72 -1.56
C VAL A 203 7.14 6.58 -1.04
N TRP A 204 7.35 7.01 0.20
CA TRP A 204 8.61 6.90 0.92
C TRP A 204 8.45 5.94 2.09
N VAL A 205 9.48 5.15 2.36
CA VAL A 205 9.63 4.48 3.65
C VAL A 205 10.46 5.42 4.53
N VAL A 206 10.04 5.65 5.79
CA VAL A 206 10.72 6.49 6.80
C VAL A 206 10.91 5.80 8.13
#